data_AF-A0AB73G760-F1
#
_entry.id   AF-A0AB73G760-F1
#
_cell.length_a   1.000
_cell.length_b   1.000
_cell.length_c   1.000
_cell.angle_alpha   90.00
_cell.angle_beta   90.00
_cell.angle_gamma   90.00
#
_symmetry.space_group_name_H-M   'P 1'
#
loop_
_entity.id
_entity.type
_entity.pdbx_description
1 polymer ?
#
loop_
_entity_poly.entity_id
_entity_poly.type
_entity_poly.pdbx_seq_one_letter_code
_entity_poly.pdbx_strand_id
1 'polypeptide(L)'
;MSWLTVLAGWSPACQAQSAPREGSEMQEKTPVRMMTEAQQVKLMQFVRVGLKWVAGQISFDEVVRTFGPPEKYEAEGVRMIEYAYYVDDDVISATFSYDKLHRIDGKPSLYGMSLKIRDDVYTSIPYETWDHLGLHRLMYGELIDGARTETGDFFDPTGRRDITGWDPKNYVTFSYRLPMPPDSLFDVGAGFGYLGEWINERGDATLSNFRNAVNLRDLGIGRHYLTPEELQQRQLAKRQKYGEMNLCTGMVCPETAIWQAWTSNGPTDAHVVFEGRPFPTARNLTYEEAKEQRRYPTWEHARWMWLKEYNAPEVDL
;
A
#
# COMPACT_ATOMS: atom_id res chain seq x y z
N MET A 1 6.72 11.30 -6.53
CA MET A 1 5.74 12.03 -5.69
C MET A 1 5.74 11.39 -4.33
N SER A 2 5.77 12.16 -3.24
CA SER A 2 5.89 11.62 -1.88
C SER A 2 4.64 10.83 -1.49
N TRP A 3 4.76 9.83 -0.62
CA TRP A 3 3.61 9.12 -0.02
C TRP A 3 2.63 10.09 0.65
N LEU A 4 3.12 11.23 1.13
CA LEU A 4 2.33 12.34 1.64
C LEU A 4 1.44 12.99 0.58
N THR A 5 1.77 12.91 -0.71
CA THR A 5 0.90 13.43 -1.79
C THR A 5 -0.27 12.49 -2.08
N VAL A 6 -0.11 11.19 -1.80
CA VAL A 6 -1.21 10.22 -1.86
C VAL A 6 -2.14 10.48 -0.67
N LEU A 7 -1.63 10.60 0.55
CA LEU A 7 -2.44 10.93 1.75
C LEU A 7 -3.02 12.37 1.74
N ALA A 8 -2.30 13.37 1.23
CA ALA A 8 -2.84 14.73 1.03
C ALA A 8 -3.85 14.79 -0.12
N GLY A 9 -3.86 13.79 -1.01
CA GLY A 9 -4.92 13.56 -1.99
C GLY A 9 -6.14 12.83 -1.41
N TRP A 10 -6.16 12.50 -0.11
CA TRP A 10 -7.29 11.85 0.58
C TRP A 10 -8.21 12.84 1.31
N SER A 11 -8.04 14.15 1.05
CA SER A 11 -9.11 15.11 1.27
C SER A 11 -10.18 14.92 0.17
N PRO A 12 -11.46 14.70 0.52
CA PRO A 12 -12.53 14.54 -0.46
C PRO A 12 -12.82 15.90 -1.10
N ALA A 13 -12.07 16.24 -2.13
CA ALA A 13 -12.28 17.47 -2.90
C ALA A 13 -12.55 17.11 -4.37
N CYS A 14 -13.70 16.48 -4.60
CA CYS A 14 -14.49 16.68 -5.81
C CYS A 14 -15.98 16.45 -5.54
N GLN A 15 -16.49 17.03 -4.45
CA GLN A 15 -17.82 17.62 -4.48
C GLN A 15 -17.62 19.13 -4.41
N ALA A 16 -18.36 19.87 -5.24
CA ALA A 16 -18.50 21.30 -5.10
C ALA A 16 -19.21 21.60 -3.77
N GLN A 17 -18.47 21.55 -2.67
CA GLN A 17 -18.86 22.15 -1.42
C GLN A 17 -18.43 23.61 -1.50
N SER A 18 -19.41 24.50 -1.44
CA SER A 18 -19.19 25.93 -1.22
C SER A 18 -18.21 26.12 -0.07
N ALA A 19 -17.27 27.06 -0.24
CA ALA A 19 -16.39 27.52 0.85
C ALA A 19 -17.20 27.64 2.16
N PRO A 20 -16.66 27.21 3.32
CA PRO A 20 -17.37 27.34 4.56
C PRO A 20 -17.70 28.82 4.75
N ARG A 21 -19.01 29.13 4.78
CA ARG A 21 -19.47 30.37 5.41
C ARG A 21 -18.95 30.32 6.84
N GLU A 22 -18.45 31.46 7.32
CA GLU A 22 -18.01 31.67 8.71
C GLU A 22 -18.80 30.80 9.68
N GLY A 23 -18.11 29.88 10.37
CA GLY A 23 -18.70 29.07 11.44
C GLY A 23 -18.65 27.54 11.32
N SER A 24 -17.77 26.95 10.51
CA SER A 24 -17.44 25.52 10.64
C SER A 24 -16.24 25.32 11.58
N GLU A 25 -16.36 25.82 12.80
CA GLU A 25 -15.51 25.35 13.88
C GLU A 25 -15.90 23.88 14.16
N MET A 26 -15.06 22.92 13.75
CA MET A 26 -14.85 21.73 14.56
C MET A 26 -14.17 22.16 15.86
N GLN A 27 -14.87 22.97 16.66
CA GLN A 27 -14.59 23.14 18.08
C GLN A 27 -14.62 21.74 18.69
N GLU A 28 -13.78 21.52 19.70
CA GLU A 28 -13.84 20.38 20.62
C GLU A 28 -15.25 20.27 21.22
N LYS A 29 -16.21 19.74 20.46
CA LYS A 29 -17.48 19.33 21.02
C LYS A 29 -17.17 18.06 21.77
N THR A 30 -17.25 18.12 23.10
CA THR A 30 -17.23 16.95 23.96
C THR A 30 -18.11 15.88 23.31
N PRO A 31 -17.57 14.69 23.01
CA PRO A 31 -18.34 13.64 22.36
C PRO A 31 -19.62 13.38 23.14
N VAL A 32 -20.74 13.38 22.44
CA VAL A 32 -22.06 13.24 23.07
C VAL A 32 -22.42 11.75 23.21
N ARG A 33 -21.79 10.89 22.40
CA ARG A 33 -22.11 9.46 22.31
C ARG A 33 -20.86 8.59 22.24
N MET A 34 -20.86 7.48 22.97
CA MET A 34 -19.86 6.43 22.83
C MET A 34 -20.22 5.49 21.67
N MET A 35 -19.22 5.11 20.86
CA MET A 35 -19.37 4.02 19.89
C MET A 35 -19.60 2.71 20.65
N THR A 36 -20.61 1.95 20.21
CA THR A 36 -20.91 0.64 20.79
C THR A 36 -19.93 -0.42 20.29
N GLU A 37 -19.75 -1.51 21.05
CA GLU A 37 -18.92 -2.65 20.61
C GLU A 37 -19.37 -3.22 19.26
N ALA A 38 -20.69 -3.30 19.03
CA ALA A 38 -21.24 -3.75 17.76
C ALA A 38 -20.84 -2.83 16.58
N GLN A 39 -20.82 -1.52 16.80
CA GLN A 39 -20.35 -0.55 15.80
C GLN A 39 -18.84 -0.68 15.57
N GLN A 40 -18.04 -0.88 16.62
CA GLN A 40 -16.60 -1.14 16.48
C GLN A 40 -16.34 -2.43 15.68
N VAL A 41 -17.10 -3.49 15.92
CA VAL A 41 -16.99 -4.75 15.17
C VAL A 41 -17.30 -4.53 13.68
N LYS A 42 -18.37 -3.79 13.35
CA LYS A 42 -18.70 -3.44 11.96
C LYS A 42 -17.59 -2.61 11.32
N LEU A 43 -17.08 -1.60 12.01
CA LEU A 43 -15.94 -0.79 11.56
C LEU A 43 -14.73 -1.67 11.23
N MET A 44 -14.36 -2.57 12.13
CA MET A 44 -13.25 -3.50 11.91
C MET A 44 -13.50 -4.44 10.73
N GLN A 45 -14.74 -4.84 10.49
CA GLN A 45 -15.10 -5.64 9.32
C GLN A 45 -14.88 -4.85 8.02
N PHE A 46 -15.31 -3.59 7.98
CA PHE A 46 -15.05 -2.68 6.86
C PHE A 46 -13.55 -2.51 6.59
N VAL A 47 -12.75 -2.27 7.63
CA VAL A 47 -11.28 -2.14 7.51
C VAL A 47 -10.65 -3.41 6.94
N ARG A 48 -11.02 -4.59 7.46
CA ARG A 48 -10.46 -5.88 6.99
C ARG A 48 -10.83 -6.19 5.55
N VAL A 49 -12.09 -5.97 5.17
CA VAL A 49 -12.56 -6.18 3.79
C VAL A 49 -11.93 -5.16 2.85
N GLY A 50 -11.86 -3.90 3.28
CA GLY A 50 -11.16 -2.82 2.58
C GLY A 50 -9.71 -3.17 2.29
N LEU A 51 -8.96 -3.59 3.30
CA LEU A 51 -7.56 -3.98 3.14
C LEU A 51 -7.39 -5.11 2.11
N LYS A 52 -8.22 -6.15 2.19
CA LYS A 52 -8.19 -7.25 1.20
C LYS A 52 -8.49 -6.77 -0.21
N TRP A 53 -9.48 -5.89 -0.38
CA TRP A 53 -9.86 -5.35 -1.69
C TRP A 53 -8.77 -4.45 -2.27
N VAL A 54 -8.24 -3.51 -1.48
CA VAL A 54 -7.13 -2.63 -1.90
C VAL A 54 -5.84 -3.42 -2.16
N ALA A 55 -5.62 -4.55 -1.47
CA ALA A 55 -4.53 -5.49 -1.76
C ALA A 55 -4.77 -6.36 -2.99
N GLY A 56 -5.97 -6.33 -3.59
CA GLY A 56 -6.32 -7.12 -4.78
C GLY A 56 -6.64 -8.58 -4.48
N GLN A 57 -6.88 -8.92 -3.21
CA GLN A 57 -7.18 -10.29 -2.77
C GLN A 57 -8.64 -10.66 -2.97
N ILE A 58 -9.53 -9.67 -3.11
CA ILE A 58 -10.96 -9.86 -3.40
C ILE A 58 -11.43 -8.85 -4.44
N SER A 59 -12.47 -9.21 -5.18
CA SER A 59 -13.14 -8.29 -6.12
C SER A 59 -14.06 -7.31 -5.38
N PHE A 60 -14.57 -6.30 -6.09
CA PHE A 60 -15.59 -5.43 -5.51
C PHE A 60 -16.95 -6.14 -5.34
N ASP A 61 -17.26 -7.12 -6.19
CA ASP A 61 -18.47 -7.94 -6.03
C ASP A 61 -18.47 -8.70 -4.69
N GLU A 62 -17.31 -9.13 -4.22
CA GLU A 62 -17.14 -9.72 -2.89
C GLU A 62 -17.39 -8.72 -1.75
N VAL A 63 -17.05 -7.44 -1.95
CA VAL A 63 -17.39 -6.35 -1.02
C VAL A 63 -18.91 -6.18 -0.95
N VAL A 64 -19.57 -6.11 -2.12
CA VAL A 64 -21.03 -6.00 -2.23
C VAL A 64 -21.74 -7.22 -1.63
N ARG A 65 -21.21 -8.43 -1.83
CA ARG A 65 -21.73 -9.64 -1.20
C ARG A 65 -21.64 -9.59 0.33
N THR A 66 -20.62 -8.93 0.86
CA THR A 66 -20.38 -8.83 2.30
C THR A 66 -21.25 -7.77 2.98
N PHE A 67 -21.43 -6.61 2.35
CA PHE A 67 -22.08 -5.45 2.97
C PHE A 67 -23.44 -5.08 2.35
N GLY A 68 -23.84 -5.75 1.28
CA GLY A 68 -25.01 -5.38 0.47
C GLY A 68 -24.68 -4.35 -0.60
N PRO A 69 -25.70 -3.86 -1.34
CA PRO A 69 -25.49 -2.87 -2.39
C PRO A 69 -25.15 -1.49 -1.80
N PRO A 70 -24.06 -0.83 -2.26
CA PRO A 70 -23.72 0.54 -1.87
C PRO A 70 -24.53 1.58 -2.64
N GLU A 71 -24.49 2.81 -2.15
CA GLU A 71 -24.84 3.98 -2.96
C GLU A 71 -23.69 4.33 -3.91
N LYS A 72 -23.99 4.45 -5.22
CA LYS A 72 -22.99 4.75 -6.24
C LYS A 72 -23.04 6.23 -6.61
N TYR A 73 -21.88 6.89 -6.53
CA TYR A 73 -21.67 8.26 -6.93
C TYR A 73 -20.72 8.31 -8.13
N GLU A 74 -21.26 8.68 -9.28
CA GLU A 74 -20.52 8.85 -10.52
C GLU A 74 -21.15 9.94 -11.36
N ALA A 75 -20.35 10.91 -11.80
CA ALA A 75 -20.78 11.96 -12.72
C ALA A 75 -19.72 12.26 -13.79
N GLU A 76 -20.17 12.81 -14.91
CA GLU A 76 -19.30 13.32 -15.98
C GLU A 76 -18.47 14.50 -15.46
N GLY A 77 -17.18 14.52 -15.79
CA GLY A 77 -16.23 15.52 -15.27
C GLY A 77 -15.72 15.29 -13.84
N VAL A 78 -16.34 14.38 -13.06
CA VAL A 78 -15.82 13.98 -11.74
C VAL A 78 -14.75 12.91 -11.91
N ARG A 79 -13.60 13.04 -11.22
CA ARG A 79 -12.46 12.10 -11.30
C ARG A 79 -12.78 10.72 -10.74
N MET A 80 -13.45 10.66 -9.60
CA MET A 80 -13.68 9.41 -8.87
C MET A 80 -15.01 8.76 -9.25
N ILE A 81 -15.05 7.43 -9.15
CA ILE A 81 -16.27 6.64 -8.99
C ILE A 81 -16.26 6.17 -7.55
N GLU A 82 -17.30 6.49 -6.80
CA GLU A 82 -17.37 6.19 -5.37
C GLU A 82 -18.56 5.30 -5.07
N TYR A 83 -18.35 4.34 -4.17
CA TYR A 83 -19.36 3.45 -3.65
C TYR A 83 -19.41 3.60 -2.14
N ALA A 84 -20.47 4.21 -1.62
CA ALA A 84 -20.61 4.58 -0.23
C ALA A 84 -21.54 3.64 0.54
N TYR A 85 -21.16 3.37 1.77
CA TYR A 85 -21.96 2.68 2.78
C TYR A 85 -22.14 3.60 3.98
N TYR A 86 -23.39 3.77 4.38
CA TYR A 86 -23.83 4.59 5.49
C TYR A 86 -24.38 3.69 6.58
N VAL A 87 -23.65 3.58 7.70
CA VAL A 87 -23.87 2.51 8.69
C VAL A 87 -24.27 3.09 10.03
N ASP A 88 -25.29 2.49 10.64
CA ASP A 88 -25.81 2.85 11.96
C ASP A 88 -26.16 4.34 12.07
N ASP A 89 -27.00 4.84 11.15
CA ASP A 89 -27.40 6.25 11.04
C ASP A 89 -26.19 7.19 10.84
N ASP A 90 -25.36 6.88 9.83
CA ASP A 90 -24.15 7.64 9.46
C ASP A 90 -23.09 7.75 10.57
N VAL A 91 -23.11 6.87 11.56
CA VAL A 91 -22.04 6.80 12.56
C VAL A 91 -20.72 6.40 11.91
N ILE A 92 -20.79 5.50 10.91
CA ILE A 92 -19.67 5.11 10.07
C ILE A 92 -20.07 5.33 8.61
N SER A 93 -19.27 6.12 7.90
CA SER A 93 -19.39 6.33 6.46
C SER A 93 -18.17 5.74 5.78
N ALA A 94 -18.35 4.70 4.98
CA ALA A 94 -17.26 3.99 4.29
C ALA A 94 -17.40 4.15 2.77
N THR A 95 -16.34 4.56 2.10
CA THR A 95 -16.33 4.81 0.66
C THR A 95 -15.24 3.99 -0.03
N PHE A 96 -15.61 3.29 -1.10
CA PHE A 96 -14.68 2.57 -1.98
C PHE A 96 -14.58 3.32 -3.30
N SER A 97 -13.36 3.65 -3.71
CA SER A 97 -13.12 4.60 -4.79
C SER A 97 -12.27 4.02 -5.93
N TYR A 98 -12.65 4.37 -7.15
CA TYR A 98 -11.89 4.15 -8.37
C TYR A 98 -11.54 5.48 -9.03
N ASP A 99 -10.36 5.57 -9.64
CA ASP A 99 -9.90 6.74 -10.37
C ASP A 99 -10.11 6.57 -11.87
N LYS A 100 -10.89 7.47 -12.48
CA LYS A 100 -11.16 7.46 -13.94
C LYS A 100 -10.00 7.99 -14.78
N LEU A 101 -9.11 8.81 -14.19
CA LEU A 101 -7.99 9.43 -14.91
C LEU A 101 -6.86 8.43 -15.11
N HIS A 102 -6.51 7.68 -14.07
CA HIS A 102 -5.51 6.63 -14.16
C HIS A 102 -6.21 5.33 -14.54
N ARG A 103 -6.03 4.89 -15.79
CA ARG A 103 -6.65 3.65 -16.29
C ARG A 103 -5.63 2.53 -16.37
N ILE A 104 -6.03 1.34 -15.93
CA ILE A 104 -5.30 0.09 -16.09
C ILE A 104 -6.14 -0.80 -17.01
N ASP A 105 -5.56 -1.26 -18.11
CA ASP A 105 -6.24 -2.07 -19.14
C ASP A 105 -7.57 -1.46 -19.64
N GLY A 106 -7.58 -0.13 -19.80
CA GLY A 106 -8.75 0.63 -20.25
C GLY A 106 -9.86 0.83 -19.21
N LYS A 107 -9.71 0.28 -18.00
CA LYS A 107 -10.67 0.42 -16.89
C LYS A 107 -10.19 1.44 -15.85
N PRO A 108 -11.10 2.11 -15.12
CA PRO A 108 -10.71 2.93 -13.96
C PRO A 108 -9.85 2.13 -12.98
N SER A 109 -8.76 2.74 -12.51
CA SER A 109 -7.87 2.09 -11.55
C SER A 109 -8.47 2.10 -10.15
N LEU A 110 -8.13 1.09 -9.35
CA LEU A 110 -8.51 1.06 -7.94
C LEU A 110 -7.75 2.16 -7.21
N TYR A 111 -8.45 3.09 -6.55
CA TYR A 111 -7.82 4.17 -5.80
C TYR A 111 -7.60 3.76 -4.35
N GLY A 112 -8.66 3.34 -3.67
CA GLY A 112 -8.60 3.02 -2.25
C GLY A 112 -9.96 3.04 -1.58
N MET A 113 -9.95 2.81 -0.27
CA MET A 113 -11.09 2.92 0.61
C MET A 113 -10.82 4.02 1.64
N SER A 114 -11.84 4.79 1.99
CA SER A 114 -11.83 5.66 3.16
C SER A 114 -12.99 5.31 4.10
N LEU A 115 -12.83 5.65 5.36
CA LEU A 115 -13.88 5.53 6.36
C LEU A 115 -13.84 6.75 7.27
N LYS A 116 -14.99 7.34 7.54
CA LYS A 116 -15.17 8.50 8.41
C LYS A 116 -16.13 8.18 9.55
N ILE A 117 -15.82 8.71 10.72
CA ILE A 117 -16.63 8.64 11.93
C ILE A 117 -17.34 9.97 12.13
N ARG A 118 -18.62 9.91 12.48
CA ARG A 118 -19.39 11.10 12.81
C ARG A 118 -18.79 11.85 14.00
N ASP A 119 -18.73 13.17 13.90
CA ASP A 119 -17.98 14.02 14.85
C ASP A 119 -18.43 13.90 16.32
N ASP A 120 -19.72 13.63 16.56
CA ASP A 120 -20.33 13.51 17.89
C ASP A 120 -20.06 12.16 18.59
N VAL A 121 -19.39 11.22 17.91
CA VAL A 121 -19.13 9.86 18.41
C VAL A 121 -17.70 9.73 18.90
N TYR A 122 -17.50 9.21 20.11
CA TYR A 122 -16.19 8.81 20.63
C TYR A 122 -15.95 7.32 20.40
N THR A 123 -14.85 6.96 19.75
CA THR A 123 -14.63 5.56 19.31
C THR A 123 -14.03 4.67 20.39
N SER A 124 -13.13 5.19 21.23
CA SER A 124 -12.35 4.39 22.19
C SER A 124 -11.59 3.21 21.55
N ILE A 125 -11.14 3.37 20.30
CA ILE A 125 -10.34 2.39 19.55
C ILE A 125 -8.86 2.83 19.59
N PRO A 126 -7.98 2.17 20.36
CA PRO A 126 -6.56 2.51 20.42
C PRO A 126 -5.86 2.30 19.07
N TYR A 127 -4.84 3.10 18.76
CA TYR A 127 -4.10 2.94 17.49
C TYR A 127 -3.36 1.60 17.41
N GLU A 128 -3.01 0.98 18.55
CA GLU A 128 -2.41 -0.35 18.59
C GLU A 128 -3.32 -1.44 17.99
N THR A 129 -4.63 -1.17 17.88
CA THR A 129 -5.58 -2.05 17.20
C THR A 129 -5.12 -2.41 15.78
N TRP A 130 -4.44 -1.48 15.10
CA TRP A 130 -4.04 -1.63 13.70
C TRP A 130 -2.80 -2.51 13.52
N ASP A 131 -1.96 -2.65 14.55
CA ASP A 131 -0.74 -3.48 14.50
C ASP A 131 -1.05 -4.97 14.24
N HIS A 132 -2.24 -5.41 14.64
CA HIS A 132 -2.69 -6.80 14.46
C HIS A 132 -3.22 -7.10 13.04
N LEU A 133 -3.19 -6.12 12.13
CA LEU A 133 -3.68 -6.28 10.75
C LEU A 133 -2.59 -6.71 9.74
N GLY A 134 -1.40 -7.06 10.22
CA GLY A 134 -0.26 -7.39 9.34
C GLY A 134 0.32 -6.17 8.63
N LEU A 135 0.03 -4.98 9.14
CA LEU A 135 0.56 -3.72 8.65
C LEU A 135 1.95 -3.46 9.25
N HIS A 136 2.80 -2.81 8.47
CA HIS A 136 4.12 -2.36 8.88
C HIS A 136 4.09 -0.84 9.11
N ARG A 137 4.47 -0.41 10.31
CA ARG A 137 4.54 1.02 10.66
C ARG A 137 5.57 1.72 9.76
N LEU A 138 5.25 2.89 9.22
CA LEU A 138 6.20 3.61 8.37
C LEU A 138 7.44 4.07 9.17
N MET A 139 8.60 3.94 8.57
CA MET A 139 9.86 4.42 9.14
C MET A 139 10.61 5.19 8.07
N TYR A 140 10.77 6.49 8.27
CA TYR A 140 11.48 7.35 7.32
C TYR A 140 12.86 6.78 6.98
N GLY A 141 13.15 6.66 5.69
CA GLY A 141 14.42 6.13 5.18
C GLY A 141 14.52 4.60 5.15
N GLU A 142 13.53 3.86 5.65
CA GLU A 142 13.49 2.40 5.51
C GLU A 142 13.34 2.00 4.04
N LEU A 143 14.01 0.91 3.62
CA LEU A 143 13.83 0.36 2.27
C LEU A 143 12.53 -0.47 2.18
N ILE A 144 11.67 -0.13 1.23
CA ILE A 144 10.37 -0.78 1.01
C ILE A 144 10.56 -2.18 0.40
N ASP A 145 11.40 -2.26 -0.63
CA ASP A 145 11.66 -3.44 -1.47
C ASP A 145 13.16 -3.64 -1.77
N GLY A 146 14.01 -3.08 -0.90
CA GLY A 146 15.47 -3.10 -1.07
C GLY A 146 16.01 -2.03 -2.03
N ALA A 147 15.15 -1.24 -2.68
CA ALA A 147 15.56 -0.11 -3.52
C ALA A 147 14.94 1.21 -3.06
N ARG A 148 13.61 1.27 -2.99
CA ARG A 148 12.89 2.53 -2.76
C ARG A 148 12.84 2.83 -1.27
N THR A 149 13.09 4.09 -0.91
CA THR A 149 13.08 4.56 0.48
C THR A 149 11.71 5.08 0.87
N GLU A 150 11.26 4.70 2.06
CA GLU A 150 10.08 5.25 2.70
C GLU A 150 10.27 6.74 3.01
N THR A 151 9.24 7.53 2.72
CA THR A 151 9.26 9.00 2.91
C THR A 151 8.32 9.48 3.99
N GLY A 152 7.42 8.60 4.47
CA GLY A 152 6.52 8.90 5.57
C GLY A 152 7.09 8.48 6.92
N ASP A 153 6.60 9.13 7.97
CA ASP A 153 6.78 8.72 9.35
C ASP A 153 5.54 7.97 9.84
N PHE A 154 5.75 7.03 10.77
CA PHE A 154 4.65 6.38 11.47
C PHE A 154 3.71 7.40 12.13
N PHE A 155 4.27 8.45 12.73
CA PHE A 155 3.53 9.51 13.39
C PHE A 155 3.57 10.79 12.56
N ASP A 156 2.39 11.27 12.17
CA ASP A 156 2.24 12.52 11.44
C ASP A 156 1.33 13.49 12.20
N PRO A 157 1.84 14.64 12.71
CA PRO A 157 1.05 15.67 13.34
C PRO A 157 0.24 16.49 12.31
N THR A 158 -0.66 15.83 11.57
CA THR A 158 -1.35 16.37 10.40
C THR A 158 -2.09 17.68 10.73
N GLY A 159 -2.77 17.74 11.87
CA GLY A 159 -3.46 18.95 12.32
C GLY A 159 -2.58 20.18 12.55
N ARG A 160 -1.27 20.01 12.78
CA ARG A 160 -0.33 21.13 12.85
C ARG A 160 0.24 21.55 11.51
N ARG A 161 0.39 20.59 10.59
CA ARG A 161 0.89 20.87 9.25
C ARG A 161 -0.23 21.43 8.36
N ASP A 162 -1.48 21.17 8.71
CA ASP A 162 -2.62 21.69 8.00
C ASP A 162 -2.73 23.22 8.15
N ILE A 163 -2.27 23.92 7.12
CA ILE A 163 -2.37 25.37 7.01
C ILE A 163 -3.79 25.84 6.64
N THR A 164 -4.65 24.92 6.20
CA THR A 164 -6.01 25.24 5.75
C THR A 164 -7.00 25.29 6.91
N GLY A 165 -6.65 24.69 8.05
CA GLY A 165 -7.46 24.69 9.27
C GLY A 165 -8.67 23.74 9.21
N TRP A 166 -8.64 22.77 8.30
CA TRP A 166 -9.63 21.71 8.22
C TRP A 166 -9.47 20.73 9.37
N ASP A 167 -8.23 20.36 9.69
CA ASP A 167 -7.93 19.44 10.77
C ASP A 167 -7.70 20.19 12.09
N PRO A 168 -8.27 19.71 13.20
CA PRO A 168 -7.97 20.25 14.52
C PRO A 168 -6.48 20.15 14.83
N LYS A 169 -5.90 21.13 15.55
CA LYS A 169 -4.45 21.14 15.83
C LYS A 169 -3.93 19.87 16.51
N ASN A 170 -4.77 19.19 17.28
CA ASN A 170 -4.48 17.96 18.00
C ASN A 170 -4.78 16.69 17.18
N TYR A 171 -5.07 16.82 15.89
CA TYR A 171 -5.25 15.72 14.97
C TYR A 171 -3.89 15.13 14.54
N VAL A 172 -3.82 13.80 14.53
CA VAL A 172 -2.63 13.02 14.15
C VAL A 172 -3.04 11.89 13.22
N THR A 173 -2.20 11.59 12.24
CA THR A 173 -2.31 10.38 11.42
C THR A 173 -1.23 9.37 11.82
N PHE A 174 -1.63 8.12 12.07
CA PHE A 174 -0.74 6.98 12.16
C PHE A 174 -0.64 6.28 10.81
N SER A 175 0.55 6.27 10.22
CA SER A 175 0.79 5.79 8.86
C SER A 175 1.44 4.43 8.83
N TYR A 176 0.94 3.57 7.94
CA TYR A 176 1.39 2.20 7.74
C TYR A 176 1.49 1.88 6.25
N ARG A 177 2.23 0.82 5.95
CA ARG A 177 2.19 0.12 4.66
C ARG A 177 1.78 -1.33 4.89
N LEU A 178 1.07 -1.92 3.93
CA LEU A 178 0.89 -3.36 3.86
C LEU A 178 2.10 -3.94 3.08
N PRO A 179 2.87 -4.87 3.66
CA PRO A 179 3.92 -5.58 2.93
C PRO A 179 3.32 -6.32 1.72
N MET A 180 3.70 -5.91 0.52
CA MET A 180 3.22 -6.51 -0.72
C MET A 180 4.16 -7.60 -1.22
N PRO A 181 3.66 -8.60 -1.96
CA PRO A 181 4.49 -9.54 -2.68
C PRO A 181 5.52 -8.85 -3.58
N PRO A 182 6.72 -9.42 -3.79
CA PRO A 182 7.78 -8.80 -4.59
C PRO A 182 7.43 -8.51 -6.05
N ASP A 183 6.43 -9.19 -6.60
CA ASP A 183 5.91 -9.06 -7.97
C ASP A 183 4.74 -8.07 -8.08
N SER A 184 4.26 -7.53 -6.96
CA SER A 184 3.13 -6.61 -6.96
C SER A 184 3.42 -5.39 -7.84
N LEU A 185 2.45 -5.02 -8.67
CA LEU A 185 2.53 -3.82 -9.53
C LEU A 185 2.19 -2.53 -8.79
N PHE A 186 1.86 -2.64 -7.51
CA PHE A 186 1.43 -1.53 -6.66
C PHE A 186 1.87 -1.76 -5.23
N ASP A 187 1.96 -0.67 -4.48
CA ASP A 187 2.06 -0.67 -3.04
C ASP A 187 0.70 -0.33 -2.40
N VAL A 188 0.52 -0.72 -1.15
CA VAL A 188 -0.68 -0.41 -0.37
C VAL A 188 -0.26 0.32 0.91
N GLY A 189 -0.80 1.52 1.09
CA GLY A 189 -0.62 2.35 2.28
C GLY A 189 -1.92 2.45 3.08
N ALA A 190 -1.80 2.67 4.37
CA ALA A 190 -2.93 2.96 5.25
C ALA A 190 -2.58 4.13 6.18
N GLY A 191 -3.55 5.02 6.41
CA GLY A 191 -3.46 6.11 7.37
C GLY A 191 -4.65 6.06 8.31
N PHE A 192 -4.42 6.22 9.61
CA PHE A 192 -5.47 6.23 10.62
C PHE A 192 -5.44 7.55 11.38
N GLY A 193 -6.48 8.35 11.22
CA GLY A 193 -6.65 9.68 11.78
C GLY A 193 -7.28 9.67 13.17
N TYR A 194 -6.66 10.39 14.10
CA TYR A 194 -7.02 10.43 15.51
C TYR A 194 -7.06 11.84 16.05
N LEU A 195 -8.02 12.12 16.94
CA LEU A 195 -7.84 13.19 17.92
C LEU A 195 -7.06 12.64 19.11
N GLY A 196 -6.05 13.36 19.58
CA GLY A 196 -5.24 12.95 20.71
C GLY A 196 -4.77 14.09 21.60
N GLU A 197 -4.44 13.77 22.84
CA GLU A 197 -3.92 14.72 23.85
C GLU A 197 -2.39 14.85 23.79
N TRP A 198 -1.83 14.93 22.58
CA TRP A 198 -0.39 15.05 22.36
C TRP A 198 0.10 16.50 22.30
N ILE A 199 -0.81 17.45 22.54
CA ILE A 199 -0.52 18.87 22.66
C ILE A 199 -1.20 19.39 23.93
N ASN A 200 -0.49 20.17 24.75
CA ASN A 200 -1.10 20.86 25.88
C ASN A 200 -1.83 22.16 25.45
N GLU A 201 -2.59 22.80 26.34
CA GLU A 201 -3.29 24.06 26.06
C GLU A 201 -2.39 25.20 25.54
N ARG A 202 -1.08 25.12 25.80
CA ARG A 202 -0.08 26.12 25.35
C ARG A 202 0.49 25.82 23.97
N GLY A 203 0.17 24.68 23.38
CA GLY A 203 0.73 24.28 22.10
C GLY A 203 2.08 23.56 22.20
N ASP A 204 2.50 23.08 23.38
CA ASP A 204 3.71 22.25 23.50
C ASP A 204 3.37 20.78 23.28
N ALA A 205 4.30 20.03 22.68
CA ALA A 205 4.13 18.61 22.44
C ALA A 205 4.23 17.80 23.75
N THR A 206 3.18 17.05 24.08
CA THR A 206 3.09 16.13 25.22
C THR A 206 3.16 14.68 24.73
N LEU A 207 4.27 14.34 24.06
CA LEU A 207 4.52 13.05 23.44
C LEU A 207 4.35 11.85 24.41
N SER A 208 4.44 12.06 25.73
CA SER A 208 4.16 11.01 26.72
C SER A 208 2.71 10.49 26.70
N ASN A 209 1.75 11.27 26.18
CA ASN A 209 0.32 10.95 26.20
C ASN A 209 -0.15 10.16 24.97
N PHE A 210 0.76 9.78 24.06
CA PHE A 210 0.41 9.03 22.84
C PHE A 210 -0.29 7.71 23.09
N ARG A 211 -0.04 7.07 24.23
CA ARG A 211 -0.70 5.81 24.63
C ARG A 211 -2.21 5.95 24.83
N ASN A 212 -2.73 7.18 24.79
CA ASN A 212 -4.15 7.48 24.97
C ASN A 212 -4.83 7.94 23.67
N ALA A 213 -4.18 7.85 22.50
CA ALA A 213 -4.83 8.12 21.22
C ALA A 213 -5.82 6.99 20.90
N VAL A 214 -7.04 7.14 21.41
CA VAL A 214 -8.12 6.16 21.29
C VAL A 214 -9.32 6.72 20.53
N ASN A 215 -9.25 7.96 20.04
CA ASN A 215 -10.37 8.61 19.38
C ASN A 215 -10.19 8.71 17.85
N LEU A 216 -10.26 7.56 17.17
CA LEU A 216 -10.27 7.44 15.71
C LEU A 216 -11.36 8.35 15.11
N ARG A 217 -11.03 9.16 14.11
CA ARG A 217 -11.94 10.05 13.36
C ARG A 217 -12.18 9.58 11.94
N ASP A 218 -11.12 9.10 11.30
CA ASP A 218 -11.18 8.62 9.95
C ASP A 218 -9.97 7.72 9.67
N LEU A 219 -10.03 7.02 8.57
CA LEU A 219 -8.92 6.26 8.03
C LEU A 219 -9.03 6.18 6.53
N GLY A 220 -7.92 5.84 5.89
CA GLY A 220 -7.95 5.35 4.54
C GLY A 220 -6.93 4.26 4.29
N ILE A 221 -7.19 3.50 3.23
CA ILE A 221 -6.32 2.46 2.71
C ILE A 221 -6.28 2.67 1.21
N GLY A 222 -5.11 2.93 0.64
CA GLY A 222 -5.01 3.27 -0.78
C GLY A 222 -3.94 2.49 -1.50
N ARG A 223 -4.10 2.45 -2.82
CA ARG A 223 -3.23 1.76 -3.74
C ARG A 223 -2.39 2.77 -4.50
N HIS A 224 -1.09 2.53 -4.52
CA HIS A 224 -0.15 3.28 -5.33
C HIS A 224 0.42 2.38 -6.42
N TYR A 225 -0.04 2.53 -7.66
CA TYR A 225 0.51 1.82 -8.81
C TYR A 225 1.91 2.33 -9.11
N LEU A 226 2.85 1.40 -9.23
CA LEU A 226 4.25 1.71 -9.46
C LEU A 226 4.48 2.16 -10.90
N THR A 227 5.35 3.15 -11.07
CA THR A 227 5.80 3.53 -12.41
C THR A 227 6.71 2.46 -13.00
N PRO A 228 6.90 2.43 -14.33
CA PRO A 228 7.86 1.52 -14.96
C PRO A 228 9.28 1.62 -14.36
N GLU A 229 9.72 2.82 -13.98
CA GLU A 229 11.02 3.05 -13.35
C GLU A 229 11.08 2.46 -11.95
N GLU A 230 10.02 2.61 -11.15
CA GLU A 230 9.95 2.01 -9.81
C GLU A 230 9.92 0.48 -9.87
N LEU A 231 9.19 -0.09 -10.83
CA LEU A 231 9.20 -1.53 -11.11
C LEU A 231 10.59 -2.00 -11.52
N GLN A 232 11.29 -1.24 -12.35
CA GLN A 232 12.66 -1.57 -12.76
C GLN A 232 13.64 -1.51 -11.58
N GLN A 233 13.52 -0.50 -10.71
CA GLN A 233 14.35 -0.38 -9.50
C GLN A 233 14.12 -1.56 -8.55
N ARG A 234 12.86 -1.92 -8.30
CA ARG A 234 12.49 -3.10 -7.50
C ARG A 234 13.08 -4.39 -8.09
N GLN A 235 12.95 -4.58 -9.39
CA GLN A 235 13.53 -5.74 -10.08
C GLN A 235 15.05 -5.76 -9.92
N LEU A 236 15.73 -4.63 -10.10
CA LEU A 236 17.18 -4.53 -9.95
C LEU A 236 17.63 -4.85 -8.51
N ALA A 237 16.95 -4.33 -7.49
CA ALA A 237 17.25 -4.68 -6.09
C ALA A 237 17.04 -6.17 -5.81
N LYS A 238 15.97 -6.78 -6.34
CA LYS A 238 15.74 -8.23 -6.26
C LYS A 238 16.90 -9.01 -6.90
N ARG A 239 17.39 -8.57 -8.07
CA ARG A 239 18.57 -9.14 -8.75
C ARG A 239 19.84 -9.02 -7.91
N GLN A 240 20.10 -7.85 -7.35
CA GLN A 240 21.28 -7.60 -6.53
C GLN A 240 21.26 -8.48 -5.27
N LYS A 241 20.14 -8.47 -4.54
CA LYS A 241 19.97 -9.30 -3.34
C LYS A 241 20.23 -10.78 -3.61
N TYR A 242 19.62 -11.35 -4.65
CA TYR A 242 19.81 -12.77 -4.98
C TYR A 242 21.16 -13.07 -5.63
N GLY A 243 21.73 -12.13 -6.37
CA GLY A 243 23.09 -12.25 -6.92
C GLY A 243 24.19 -12.20 -5.85
N GLU A 244 24.00 -11.41 -4.79
CA GLU A 244 24.91 -11.33 -3.63
C GLU A 244 24.87 -12.57 -2.76
N MET A 245 23.73 -13.28 -2.71
CA MET A 245 23.57 -14.52 -1.94
C MET A 245 24.46 -15.67 -2.42
N ASN A 246 25.28 -15.49 -3.47
CA ASN A 246 26.27 -16.44 -3.98
C ASN A 246 25.70 -17.87 -3.99
N LEU A 247 24.52 -18.00 -4.60
CA LEU A 247 23.64 -19.19 -4.62
C LEU A 247 24.28 -20.34 -5.40
N CYS A 248 25.38 -20.86 -4.89
CA CYS A 248 26.28 -21.78 -5.58
C CYS A 248 26.22 -23.19 -4.96
N THR A 249 25.04 -23.65 -4.54
CA THR A 249 24.74 -24.96 -3.90
C THR A 249 25.03 -25.03 -2.38
N GLY A 250 24.01 -24.76 -1.56
CA GLY A 250 24.09 -25.04 -0.12
C GLY A 250 22.96 -24.47 0.73
N MET A 251 22.20 -23.49 0.24
CA MET A 251 20.99 -23.00 0.91
C MET A 251 19.80 -23.01 -0.05
N VAL A 252 18.60 -23.07 0.53
CA VAL A 252 17.30 -23.14 -0.16
C VAL A 252 17.24 -22.00 -1.19
N CYS A 253 17.32 -22.37 -2.47
CA CYS A 253 17.13 -21.44 -3.57
C CYS A 253 15.70 -20.89 -3.46
N PRO A 254 15.53 -19.56 -3.44
CA PRO A 254 14.22 -18.97 -3.35
C PRO A 254 13.53 -19.18 -4.70
N GLU A 255 12.54 -20.07 -4.70
CA GLU A 255 11.44 -20.14 -5.66
C GLU A 255 11.80 -20.52 -7.11
N THR A 256 10.90 -21.29 -7.73
CA THR A 256 10.98 -21.61 -9.15
C THR A 256 10.94 -20.33 -9.99
N ALA A 257 12.03 -20.00 -10.69
CA ALA A 257 12.15 -18.73 -11.40
C ALA A 257 13.05 -18.85 -12.64
N ILE A 258 13.08 -17.80 -13.48
CA ILE A 258 14.03 -17.67 -14.58
C ILE A 258 15.28 -16.95 -14.05
N TRP A 259 16.43 -17.60 -14.20
CA TRP A 259 17.73 -17.13 -13.76
C TRP A 259 18.65 -16.91 -14.96
N GLN A 260 19.46 -15.86 -14.93
CA GLN A 260 20.48 -15.58 -15.94
C GLN A 260 21.84 -16.02 -15.46
N ALA A 261 22.55 -16.77 -16.30
CA ALA A 261 23.93 -17.16 -16.10
C ALA A 261 24.87 -16.00 -16.39
N TRP A 262 25.83 -15.80 -15.48
CA TRP A 262 26.92 -14.84 -15.58
C TRP A 262 28.23 -15.60 -15.56
N THR A 263 28.91 -15.53 -16.69
CA THR A 263 30.14 -16.24 -17.00
C THR A 263 31.32 -15.28 -16.99
N SER A 264 32.52 -15.82 -17.23
CA SER A 264 33.73 -15.03 -17.44
C SER A 264 33.59 -13.95 -18.53
N ASN A 265 32.69 -14.13 -19.50
CA ASN A 265 32.42 -13.16 -20.57
C ASN A 265 31.16 -12.31 -20.33
N GLY A 266 30.53 -12.43 -19.16
CA GLY A 266 29.30 -11.70 -18.82
C GLY A 266 28.02 -12.55 -18.92
N PRO A 267 26.85 -11.91 -19.07
CA PRO A 267 25.56 -12.59 -19.09
C PRO A 267 25.37 -13.39 -20.39
N THR A 268 24.97 -14.66 -20.27
CA THR A 268 24.83 -15.53 -21.45
C THR A 268 23.43 -16.15 -21.56
N ASP A 269 23.22 -17.29 -20.90
CA ASP A 269 22.00 -18.07 -20.99
C ASP A 269 21.00 -17.72 -19.88
N ALA A 270 19.69 -17.86 -20.14
CA ALA A 270 18.64 -17.76 -19.13
C ALA A 270 17.87 -19.08 -19.02
N HIS A 271 17.72 -19.59 -17.80
CA HIS A 271 17.13 -20.90 -17.52
C HIS A 271 16.05 -20.80 -16.44
N VAL A 272 14.98 -21.57 -16.60
CA VAL A 272 14.06 -21.86 -15.50
C VAL A 272 14.76 -22.82 -14.54
N VAL A 273 14.90 -22.41 -13.28
CA VAL A 273 15.43 -23.25 -12.21
C VAL A 273 14.28 -23.51 -11.25
N PHE A 274 13.95 -24.79 -11.09
CA PHE A 274 12.89 -25.22 -10.17
C PHE A 274 13.44 -25.36 -8.76
N GLU A 275 12.58 -25.11 -7.77
CA GLU A 275 12.89 -25.34 -6.36
C GLU A 275 13.47 -26.74 -6.12
N GLY A 276 14.48 -26.82 -5.26
CA GLY A 276 15.17 -28.07 -4.93
C GLY A 276 16.09 -28.63 -6.02
N ARG A 277 16.19 -27.99 -7.20
CA ARG A 277 17.12 -28.41 -8.26
C ARG A 277 18.43 -27.62 -8.22
N PRO A 278 19.56 -28.27 -8.57
CA PRO A 278 20.82 -27.57 -8.74
C PRO A 278 20.78 -26.62 -9.94
N PHE A 279 21.47 -25.49 -9.83
CA PHE A 279 21.71 -24.61 -10.96
C PHE A 279 22.55 -25.33 -12.04
N PRO A 280 22.18 -25.22 -13.33
CA PRO A 280 22.93 -25.87 -14.39
C PRO A 280 24.29 -25.20 -14.64
N THR A 281 25.13 -25.83 -15.46
CA THR A 281 26.24 -25.14 -16.12
C THR A 281 25.71 -24.27 -17.26
N ALA A 282 26.41 -23.21 -17.62
CA ALA A 282 26.00 -22.33 -18.73
C ALA A 282 27.14 -22.15 -19.75
N ARG A 283 26.77 -21.78 -20.97
CA ARG A 283 27.75 -21.46 -22.02
C ARG A 283 28.41 -20.13 -21.69
N ASN A 284 29.72 -20.04 -21.84
CA ASN A 284 30.46 -18.79 -21.65
C ASN A 284 30.29 -17.79 -22.82
N LEU A 285 29.62 -18.17 -23.89
CA LEU A 285 29.27 -17.29 -25.00
C LEU A 285 27.82 -17.56 -25.38
N THR A 286 27.08 -16.50 -25.67
CA THR A 286 25.79 -16.61 -26.35
C THR A 286 25.98 -17.21 -27.76
N TYR A 287 24.88 -17.67 -28.36
CA TYR A 287 24.93 -18.21 -29.73
C TYR A 287 25.46 -17.17 -30.73
N GLU A 288 25.04 -15.90 -30.60
CA GLU A 288 25.50 -14.83 -31.49
C GLU A 288 26.97 -14.50 -31.27
N GLU A 289 27.44 -14.40 -30.03
CA GLU A 289 28.88 -14.17 -29.75
C GLU A 289 29.75 -15.33 -30.24
N ALA A 290 29.33 -16.58 -30.06
CA ALA A 290 30.03 -17.75 -30.58
C ALA A 290 30.17 -17.70 -32.11
N LYS A 291 29.11 -17.24 -32.80
CA LYS A 291 29.09 -17.07 -34.25
C LYS A 291 29.97 -15.92 -34.72
N GLU A 292 29.92 -14.77 -34.04
CA GLU A 292 30.77 -13.61 -34.34
C GLU A 292 32.25 -13.90 -34.12
N GLN A 293 32.59 -14.52 -33.00
CA GLN A 293 33.97 -14.87 -32.64
C GLN A 293 34.48 -16.14 -33.33
N ARG A 294 33.61 -16.84 -34.11
CA ARG A 294 33.89 -18.12 -34.77
C ARG A 294 34.51 -19.16 -33.81
N ARG A 295 33.99 -19.21 -32.59
CA ARG A 295 34.50 -20.07 -31.51
C ARG A 295 33.35 -20.84 -30.88
N TYR A 296 33.60 -22.12 -30.55
CA TYR A 296 32.63 -22.92 -29.81
C TYR A 296 32.54 -22.45 -28.35
N PRO A 297 31.32 -22.29 -27.81
CA PRO A 297 31.13 -21.96 -26.41
C PRO A 297 31.63 -23.11 -25.52
N THR A 298 32.27 -22.77 -24.40
CA THR A 298 32.61 -23.71 -23.34
C THR A 298 31.56 -23.64 -22.24
N TRP A 299 31.29 -24.77 -21.59
CA TRP A 299 30.39 -24.82 -20.45
C TRP A 299 31.17 -24.56 -19.16
N GLU A 300 30.68 -23.64 -18.34
CA GLU A 300 31.31 -23.30 -17.06
C GLU A 300 30.29 -23.23 -15.92
N HIS A 301 30.81 -23.32 -14.69
CA HIS A 301 30.05 -23.02 -13.49
C HIS A 301 29.84 -21.51 -13.41
N ALA A 302 28.71 -21.07 -13.96
CA ALA A 302 28.31 -19.69 -13.95
C ALA A 302 27.85 -19.24 -12.55
N ARG A 303 27.94 -17.94 -12.32
CA ARG A 303 27.16 -17.29 -11.26
C ARG A 303 25.74 -17.11 -11.77
N TRP A 304 24.76 -17.34 -10.92
CA TRP A 304 23.36 -17.21 -11.30
C TRP A 304 22.74 -16.00 -10.65
N MET A 305 22.18 -15.12 -11.47
CA MET A 305 21.44 -13.95 -11.02
C MET A 305 19.97 -14.14 -11.36
N TRP A 306 19.09 -13.76 -10.44
CA TRP A 306 17.66 -13.81 -10.69
C TRP A 306 17.34 -12.92 -11.92
N LEU A 307 16.45 -13.35 -12.82
CA LEU A 307 16.08 -12.55 -14.00
C LEU A 307 14.62 -12.09 -13.92
N LYS A 308 13.70 -13.05 -13.77
CA LYS A 308 12.25 -12.83 -13.62
C LYS A 308 11.55 -14.10 -13.11
N GLU A 309 10.28 -14.00 -12.77
CA GLU A 309 9.47 -15.15 -12.34
C GLU A 309 9.18 -16.11 -13.49
N TYR A 310 8.96 -17.38 -13.11
CA TYR A 310 8.49 -18.40 -14.02
C TYR A 310 6.97 -18.50 -13.90
N ASN A 311 6.26 -17.91 -14.87
CA ASN A 311 4.82 -18.13 -15.01
C ASN A 311 4.65 -19.45 -15.76
N ALA A 312 4.22 -20.49 -15.04
CA ALA A 312 3.82 -21.74 -15.69
C ALA A 312 2.68 -21.42 -16.67
N PRO A 313 2.71 -21.94 -17.91
CA PRO A 313 1.54 -21.86 -18.77
C PRO A 313 0.36 -22.52 -18.05
N GLU A 314 -0.78 -21.83 -17.96
CA GLU A 314 -2.02 -22.42 -17.46
C GLU A 314 -2.29 -23.69 -18.26
N VAL A 315 -2.23 -24.84 -17.58
CA VAL A 315 -2.73 -26.08 -18.15
C VAL A 315 -4.23 -26.01 -17.96
N ASP A 316 -4.97 -25.67 -19.02
CA ASP A 316 -6.41 -25.94 -19.08
C ASP A 316 -6.59 -27.45 -18.84
N LEU A 317 -7.06 -27.81 -17.64
CA LEU A 317 -7.45 -29.18 -17.27
C LEU A 317 -8.95 -29.36 -17.42
#